data_AF-A0A5K0YSI7-F1
#
_entry.id   AF-A0A5K0YSI7-F1
#
_cell.length_a   1.000
_cell.length_b   1.000
_cell.length_c   1.000
_cell.angle_alpha   90.00
_cell.angle_beta   90.00
_cell.angle_gamma   90.00
#
_symmetry.space_group_name_H-M   'P 1'
#
loop_
_entity.id
_entity.type
_entity.pdbx_description
1 polymer ?
#
loop_
_entity_poly.entity_id
_entity_poly.type
_entity_poly.pdbx_seq_one_letter_code
_entity_poly.pdbx_strand_id
1 'polypeptide(L)' 'ALDLIRGKNVLVLMDSSLEGQYANEDATKLVGLASKCLQYEARERPNNKFLLTSLAPLQKQTD' A
#
# COMPACT_ATOMS: atom_id res chain seq x y z
N ALA A 1 -13.80 4.08 3.27
CA ALA A 1 -12.58 3.80 2.47
C ALA A 1 -11.61 2.92 3.25
N LEU A 2 -11.15 3.33 4.44
CA LEU A 2 -10.29 2.50 5.29
C LEU A 2 -10.92 1.13 5.62
N ASP A 3 -12.22 1.09 5.92
CA ASP A 3 -12.96 -0.15 6.21
C ASP A 3 -13.07 -1.10 5.00
N LEU A 4 -12.92 -0.57 3.79
CA LEU A 4 -12.91 -1.40 2.57
C LEU A 4 -11.57 -2.10 2.35
N ILE A 5 -10.50 -1.55 2.94
CA ILE A 5 -9.12 -2.06 2.80
C ILE A 5 -8.77 -2.96 4.00
N ARG A 6 -9.17 -2.56 5.21
CA ARG A 6 -8.91 -3.34 6.43
C ARG A 6 -9.60 -4.70 6.36
N GLY A 7 -8.84 -5.75 6.66
CA GLY A 7 -9.35 -7.12 6.75
C GLY A 7 -9.59 -7.81 5.40
N LYS A 8 -9.30 -7.14 4.27
CA LYS A 8 -9.34 -7.78 2.95
C LYS A 8 -7.98 -8.33 2.54
N ASN A 9 -8.02 -9.42 1.78
CA ASN A 9 -6.83 -9.97 1.14
C ASN A 9 -6.35 -9.04 0.03
N VAL A 10 -5.04 -8.81 -0.06
CA VAL A 10 -4.43 -7.98 -1.10
C VAL A 10 -4.79 -8.42 -2.52
N LEU A 11 -5.00 -9.72 -2.75
CA LEU A 11 -5.44 -10.26 -4.04
C LEU A 11 -6.79 -9.69 -4.50
N VAL A 12 -7.65 -9.29 -3.56
CA VAL A 12 -8.97 -8.69 -3.85
C VAL A 12 -8.90 -7.16 -3.96
N LEU A 13 -7.81 -6.56 -3.48
CA LEU A 13 -7.61 -5.11 -3.45
C LEU A 13 -6.80 -4.59 -4.64
N MET A 14 -5.91 -5.42 -5.18
CA MET A 14 -5.06 -5.06 -6.32
C MET A 14 -5.85 -5.11 -7.63
N ASP A 15 -5.39 -4.34 -8.60
CA ASP A 15 -5.89 -4.40 -9.97
C ASP A 15 -5.69 -5.81 -10.53
N SER A 16 -6.78 -6.44 -10.95
CA SER A 16 -6.76 -7.81 -11.49
C SER A 16 -5.93 -7.92 -12.77
N SER A 17 -5.76 -6.83 -13.52
CA SER A 17 -4.87 -6.81 -14.70
C SER A 17 -3.39 -6.98 -14.34
N LEU A 18 -3.01 -6.73 -13.09
CA LEU A 18 -1.66 -6.88 -12.56
C LEU A 18 -1.44 -8.22 -11.86
N GLU A 19 -2.41 -9.15 -11.91
CA GLU A 19 -2.27 -10.45 -11.30
C GLU A 19 -1.03 -11.19 -11.82
N GLY A 20 -0.20 -11.72 -10.91
CA GLY A 20 1.08 -12.34 -11.24
C GLY A 20 2.23 -11.37 -11.53
N GLN A 21 1.98 -10.05 -11.62
CA GLN A 21 3.00 -9.02 -11.93
C GLN A 21 3.59 -8.35 -10.68
N TYR A 22 3.11 -8.70 -9.49
CA TYR A 22 3.61 -8.18 -8.23
C TYR A 22 3.95 -9.30 -7.24
N ALA A 23 4.95 -9.05 -6.40
CA ALA A 23 5.19 -9.91 -5.25
C ALA A 23 4.13 -9.61 -4.19
N ASN A 24 3.52 -10.66 -3.63
CA ASN A 24 2.46 -10.51 -2.62
C ASN A 24 2.94 -9.71 -1.39
N GLU A 25 4.20 -9.88 -1.00
CA GLU A 25 4.81 -9.12 0.09
C GLU A 25 4.90 -7.62 -0.20
N ASP A 26 5.27 -7.23 -1.42
CA ASP A 26 5.38 -5.83 -1.84
C ASP A 26 3.99 -5.18 -1.89
N ALA A 27 3.01 -5.88 -2.44
CA ALA A 27 1.63 -5.42 -2.46
C ALA A 27 1.05 -5.28 -1.05
N THR A 28 1.34 -6.24 -0.15
CA THR A 28 0.93 -6.17 1.26
C THR A 28 1.53 -4.94 1.97
N LYS A 29 2.82 -4.65 1.74
CA LYS A 29 3.47 -3.44 2.27
C LYS A 29 2.80 -2.17 1.72
N LEU A 30 2.54 -2.12 0.43
CA LEU A 30 1.90 -0.97 -0.23
C LEU A 30 0.48 -0.70 0.30
N VAL A 31 -0.36 -1.74 0.39
CA VAL A 31 -1.71 -1.65 0.96
C VAL A 31 -1.68 -1.24 2.43
N GLY A 32 -0.69 -1.73 3.19
CA GLY A 32 -0.46 -1.31 4.56
C GLY A 32 -0.14 0.19 4.69
N LEU A 33 0.70 0.72 3.80
CA LEU A 33 0.99 2.16 3.73
C LEU A 33 -0.26 2.97 3.35
N ALA A 34 -1.02 2.54 2.35
CA ALA A 34 -2.26 3.19 1.95
C ALA A 34 -3.28 3.24 3.10
N SER A 35 -3.40 2.14 3.86
CA SER A 35 -4.26 2.08 5.06
C SER A 35 -3.84 3.12 6.11
N LYS A 36 -2.53 3.29 6.35
CA LYS A 36 -2.02 4.32 7.27
C LYS A 36 -2.34 5.74 6.80
N CYS A 37 -2.28 6.00 5.49
CA CYS A 37 -2.66 7.31 4.93
C CYS A 37 -4.15 7.63 5.12
N LEU A 38 -5.00 6.61 5.18
CA LEU A 38 -6.45 6.73 5.30
C LEU A 38 -6.96 6.75 6.75
N GLN A 39 -6.06 6.82 7.73
CA GLN A 39 -6.45 6.89 9.14
C GLN A 39 -7.33 8.11 9.41
N TYR A 40 -8.34 7.93 10.26
CA TYR A 40 -9.29 8.98 10.60
C TYR A 40 -8.59 10.16 11.26
N GLU A 41 -7.83 9.87 12.31
CA GLU A 41 -7.06 10.83 13.09
C GLU A 41 -5.82 11.30 12.30
N ALA A 42 -5.68 12.61 12.10
CA ALA A 42 -4.57 13.18 11.35
C ALA A 42 -3.19 12.83 11.96
N ARG A 43 -3.11 12.71 13.29
CA ARG A 43 -1.88 12.33 14.01
C ARG A 43 -1.41 10.89 13.73
N GLU A 44 -2.31 10.03 13.25
CA GLU A 44 -1.98 8.64 12.90
C GLU A 44 -1.54 8.49 11.44
N ARG A 45 -1.73 9.53 10.63
CA ARG A 45 -1.30 9.53 9.23
C ARG A 45 0.21 9.74 9.15
N PRO A 46 0.91 9.01 8.27
CA PRO A 46 2.34 9.15 8.09
C PRO A 46 2.67 10.50 7.43
N ASN A 47 3.83 11.06 7.76
CA ASN A 47 4.36 12.20 7.03
C ASN A 47 4.95 11.77 5.67
N ASN A 48 5.12 12.74 4.77
CA ASN A 48 5.63 12.51 3.42
C ASN A 48 7.03 11.87 3.40
N LYS A 49 7.91 12.25 4.32
CA LYS A 49 9.28 11.73 4.41
C LYS A 49 9.27 10.24 4.73
N PHE A 50 8.46 9.83 5.70
CA PHE A 50 8.26 8.42 6.04
C PHE A 50 7.70 7.63 4.85
N LEU A 51 6.70 8.19 4.16
CA LEU A 51 6.12 7.57 2.97
C LEU A 51 7.17 7.36 1.88
N LEU A 52 7.96 8.39 1.55
CA LEU A 52 9.02 8.29 0.54
C LEU A 52 10.04 7.21 0.89
N THR A 53 10.53 7.19 2.13
CA THR A 53 11.50 6.18 2.57
C THR A 53 10.90 4.76 2.55
N SER A 54 9.61 4.62 2.83
CA SER A 54 8.92 3.33 2.80
C SER A 54 8.60 2.84 1.38
N LEU A 55 8.34 3.77 0.45
CA LEU A 55 7.99 3.47 -0.94
C LEU A 55 9.22 3.26 -1.83
N ALA A 56 10.33 3.95 -1.55
CA ALA A 56 11.57 3.82 -2.32
C ALA A 56 12.01 2.37 -2.59
N PRO A 57 12.05 1.44 -1.61
CA PRO A 57 12.42 0.05 -1.88
C PRO A 57 11.37 -0.75 -2.67
N LEU A 58 10.11 -0.28 -2.73
CA LEU A 58 9.05 -0.92 -3.51
C LEU A 58 9.03 -0.44 -4.96
N GLN A 59 9.73 0.67 -5.26
CA GLN A 59 9.87 1.19 -6.60
C GLN A 59 10.83 0.31 -7.39
N LYS A 60 10.28 -0.67 -8.10
CA LYS A 60 11.02 -1.41 -9.13
C LYS A 60 11.17 -0.47 -10.32
N GLN A 61 12.39 -0.29 -10.81
CA GLN A 61 12.61 0.48 -12.04
C GLN A 61 11.85 -0.23 -13.16
N THR A 62 10.93 0.50 -13.78
CA THR A 62 10.41 0.14 -15.09
C THR A 62 11.34 0.80 -16.09
N ASP A 63 12.08 -0.01 -16.86
CA ASP A 63 12.78 0.46 -18.07
C ASP A 63 11.81 1.11 -19.07
#